data_AF-A0A401NIG1-F1
#
_entry.id   AF-A0A401NIG1-F1
#
_cell.length_a   1.000
_cell.length_b   1.000
_cell.length_c   1.000
_cell.angle_alpha   90.00
_cell.angle_beta   90.00
_cell.angle_gamma   90.00
#
_symmetry.space_group_name_H-M   'P 1'
#
loop_
_entity.id
_entity.type
_entity.pdbx_description
1 polymer ?
#
loop_
_entity_poly.entity_id
_entity_poly.type
_entity_poly.pdbx_seq_one_letter_code
_entity_poly.pdbx_strand_id
1 'polypeptide(L)'
;MDQSETTTEEDDAFTTISLADDSELVPGYRSVDSGSTISHSKLDCEQFMMNAEMEVIDPENQVELEEKTRLINQVLELQHTLEELSARVDAVKEENLKLKSENQVLGQYIENLMSASSVFQTTDTKSKRK
;
A
#
# COMPACT_ATOMS: atom_id res chain seq x y z
N MET A 1 23.47 -37.17 -39.76
CA MET A 1 22.88 -37.58 -38.47
C MET A 1 23.14 -36.41 -37.56
N ASP A 2 22.13 -35.55 -37.46
CA ASP A 2 22.22 -34.20 -36.91
C ASP A 2 22.25 -34.26 -35.38
N GLN A 3 23.14 -33.48 -34.77
CA GLN A 3 23.16 -33.27 -33.32
C GLN A 3 22.16 -32.16 -33.01
N SER A 4 21.02 -32.51 -32.41
CA SER A 4 20.03 -31.56 -31.92
C SER A 4 20.34 -31.25 -30.45
N GLU A 5 20.89 -30.07 -30.21
CA GLU A 5 20.91 -29.43 -28.89
C GLU A 5 19.47 -29.06 -28.53
N THR A 6 18.94 -29.64 -27.46
CA THR A 6 17.65 -29.24 -26.89
C THR A 6 17.88 -28.07 -25.94
N THR A 7 17.78 -26.84 -26.46
CA THR A 7 17.55 -25.66 -25.62
C THR A 7 16.04 -25.59 -25.34
N THR A 8 15.61 -26.17 -24.22
CA THR A 8 14.29 -25.85 -23.68
C THR A 8 14.38 -24.47 -23.05
N GLU A 9 13.97 -23.47 -23.82
CA GLU A 9 13.62 -22.15 -23.34
C GLU A 9 12.39 -22.32 -22.43
N GLU A 10 12.59 -22.18 -21.12
CA GLU A 10 11.49 -22.04 -20.18
C GLU A 10 10.92 -20.63 -20.35
N ASP A 11 9.79 -20.55 -21.06
CA ASP A 11 8.91 -19.39 -21.13
C ASP A 11 8.41 -19.07 -19.71
N ASP A 12 9.11 -18.19 -18.99
CA ASP A 12 8.61 -17.50 -17.82
C ASP A 12 7.48 -16.55 -18.26
N ALA A 13 6.28 -17.10 -18.37
CA ALA A 13 5.04 -16.36 -18.57
C ALA A 13 4.71 -15.56 -17.30
N PHE A 14 5.46 -14.49 -17.05
CA PHE A 14 5.08 -13.46 -16.10
C PHE A 14 3.71 -12.92 -16.52
N THR A 15 2.71 -13.17 -15.69
CA THR A 15 1.36 -12.63 -15.90
C THR A 15 1.45 -11.10 -15.73
N THR A 16 1.51 -10.39 -16.85
CA THR A 16 1.47 -8.94 -16.90
C THR A 16 0.04 -8.48 -16.60
N ILE A 17 -0.23 -8.15 -15.33
CA ILE A 17 -1.48 -7.46 -14.99
C ILE A 17 -1.42 -6.05 -15.57
N SER A 18 -2.15 -5.82 -16.67
CA SER A 18 -2.31 -4.48 -17.24
C SER A 18 -3.13 -3.62 -16.27
N LEU A 19 -2.47 -2.62 -15.67
CA LEU A 19 -3.12 -1.50 -14.99
C LEU A 19 -3.73 -0.58 -16.05
N ALA A 20 -4.92 -0.93 -16.52
CA ALA A 20 -5.79 0.02 -17.21
C ALA A 20 -6.65 0.72 -16.14
N ASP A 21 -6.43 2.02 -16.02
CA ASP A 21 -7.30 2.98 -15.34
C ASP A 21 -8.68 2.93 -16.02
N ASP A 22 -9.67 2.31 -15.37
CA ASP A 22 -11.06 2.28 -15.82
C ASP A 22 -11.93 3.01 -14.80
N SER A 23 -11.79 4.33 -14.83
CA SER A 23 -12.70 5.28 -14.21
C SER A 23 -13.98 5.39 -15.05
N GLU A 24 -14.87 4.39 -14.99
CA GLU A 24 -16.24 4.55 -15.49
C GLU A 24 -17.26 3.98 -14.47
N LEU A 25 -17.99 4.91 -13.88
CA LEU A 25 -19.10 4.72 -12.96
C LEU A 25 -20.23 3.90 -13.59
N VAL A 26 -20.36 2.63 -13.21
CA VAL A 26 -21.59 1.86 -13.45
C VAL A 26 -22.59 2.10 -12.32
N PRO A 27 -23.78 2.65 -12.58
CA PRO A 27 -24.79 2.89 -11.54
C PRO A 27 -25.49 1.57 -11.22
N GLY A 28 -25.09 0.89 -10.14
CA GLY A 28 -25.74 -0.37 -9.76
C GLY A 28 -25.27 -1.10 -8.51
N TYR A 29 -24.21 -0.68 -7.83
CA TYR A 29 -23.78 -1.32 -6.59
C TYR A 29 -24.54 -0.73 -5.39
N ARG A 30 -25.40 -1.54 -4.77
CA ARG A 30 -25.96 -1.27 -3.44
C ARG A 30 -24.83 -0.98 -2.47
N SER A 31 -24.89 0.21 -1.86
CA SER A 31 -24.18 0.53 -0.63
C SER A 31 -24.58 -0.50 0.44
N VAL A 32 -23.62 -1.31 0.87
CA VAL A 32 -23.71 -2.03 2.14
C VAL A 32 -23.12 -1.10 3.20
N ASP A 33 -24.01 -0.42 3.92
CA ASP A 33 -23.65 0.21 5.18
C ASP A 33 -23.39 -0.92 6.18
N SER A 34 -22.13 -1.35 6.26
CA SER A 34 -21.65 -2.21 7.32
C SER A 34 -21.07 -1.34 8.43
N GLY A 35 -21.95 -0.53 9.03
CA GLY A 35 -21.76 -0.06 10.40
C GLY A 35 -21.75 -1.27 11.34
N SER A 36 -20.56 -1.84 11.57
CA SER A 36 -20.34 -2.77 12.68
C SER A 36 -19.45 -2.06 13.69
N THR A 37 -20.08 -1.38 14.63
CA THR A 37 -19.49 -1.08 15.92
C THR A 37 -19.12 -2.41 16.57
N ILE A 38 -17.85 -2.80 16.47
CA ILE A 38 -17.30 -3.89 17.28
C ILE A 38 -17.29 -3.37 18.72
N SER A 39 -18.38 -3.63 19.42
CA SER A 39 -18.41 -3.61 20.87
C SER A 39 -17.33 -4.57 21.34
N HIS A 40 -16.27 -4.01 21.92
CA HIS A 40 -15.25 -4.72 22.68
C HIS A 40 -15.91 -5.55 23.77
N SER A 41 -16.30 -6.78 23.43
CA SER A 41 -16.69 -7.79 24.39
C SER A 41 -15.39 -8.37 24.91
N LYS A 42 -15.07 -8.00 26.15
CA LYS A 42 -13.92 -8.48 26.93
C LYS A 42 -13.97 -10.00 27.21
N LEU A 43 -14.87 -10.72 26.55
CA LEU A 43 -15.22 -12.12 26.82
C LEU A 43 -14.48 -13.10 25.90
N ASP A 44 -14.00 -12.66 24.73
CA ASP A 44 -13.36 -13.58 23.77
C ASP A 44 -11.91 -13.97 24.14
N CYS A 45 -11.24 -13.15 24.95
CA CYS A 45 -9.89 -13.48 25.46
C CYS A 45 -9.96 -14.44 26.65
N GLU A 46 -11.04 -14.41 27.43
CA GLU A 46 -11.26 -15.32 28.56
C GLU A 46 -11.78 -16.70 28.10
N GLN A 47 -12.51 -16.75 26.98
CA GLN A 47 -13.05 -18.00 26.42
C GLN A 47 -11.94 -18.98 25.99
N PHE A 48 -10.78 -18.48 25.55
CA PHE A 48 -9.65 -19.33 25.17
C PHE A 48 -8.96 -20.00 26.37
N MET A 49 -9.12 -19.49 27.60
CA MET A 49 -8.44 -20.02 28.78
C MET A 49 -9.25 -21.03 29.59
N MET A 50 -10.53 -21.27 29.26
CA MET A 50 -11.39 -22.22 30.01
C MET A 50 -11.53 -23.61 29.35
N ASN A 51 -10.86 -23.88 28.22
CA ASN A 51 -10.85 -25.19 27.57
C ASN A 51 -9.65 -26.06 27.96
N ALA A 52 -9.05 -25.82 29.13
CA ALA A 52 -7.92 -26.61 29.65
C ALA A 52 -8.36 -27.60 30.74
N GLU A 53 -9.61 -28.07 30.72
CA GLU A 53 -10.05 -29.19 31.56
C GLU A 53 -9.81 -30.52 30.84
N MET A 54 -8.67 -31.13 31.21
CA MET A 54 -8.53 -32.57 31.44
C MET A 54 -8.85 -33.49 30.26
N GLU A 55 -8.14 -33.32 29.15
CA GLU A 55 -7.81 -34.46 28.29
C GLU A 55 -6.30 -34.63 28.33
N VAL A 56 -5.83 -35.88 28.38
CA VAL A 56 -4.40 -36.20 28.41
C VAL A 56 -3.77 -35.69 27.11
N ILE A 57 -3.30 -34.45 27.12
CA ILE A 57 -2.55 -33.86 26.02
C ILE A 57 -1.21 -34.59 26.02
N ASP A 58 -1.02 -35.41 24.99
CA ASP A 58 0.27 -35.96 24.62
C ASP A 58 1.35 -34.86 24.77
N PRO A 59 2.44 -35.07 25.52
CA PRO A 59 3.47 -34.04 25.73
C PRO A 59 3.97 -33.41 24.42
N GLU A 60 3.90 -34.13 23.29
CA GLU A 60 4.20 -33.61 21.96
C GLU A 60 3.20 -32.56 21.47
N ASN A 61 1.90 -32.76 21.73
CA ASN A 61 0.84 -31.80 21.37
C ASN A 61 0.90 -30.51 22.20
N GLN A 62 1.37 -30.57 23.44
CA GLN A 62 1.58 -29.39 24.28
C GLN A 62 2.71 -28.50 23.73
N VAL A 63 3.81 -29.11 23.29
CA VAL A 63 4.93 -28.40 22.65
C VAL A 63 4.48 -27.75 21.34
N GLU A 64 3.72 -28.47 20.52
CA GLU A 64 3.18 -27.93 19.26
C GLU A 64 2.26 -26.73 19.51
N LEU A 65 1.42 -26.78 20.56
CA LEU A 65 0.53 -25.68 20.93
C LEU A 65 1.32 -24.44 21.40
N GLU A 66 2.40 -24.63 22.15
CA GLU A 66 3.29 -23.56 22.57
C GLU A 66 4.03 -22.92 21.39
N GLU A 67 4.50 -23.72 20.43
CA GLU A 67 5.13 -23.21 19.20
C GLU A 67 4.13 -22.42 18.35
N LYS A 68 2.90 -22.92 18.17
CA LYS A 68 1.83 -22.19 17.49
C LYS A 68 1.54 -20.86 18.18
N THR A 69 1.47 -20.87 19.51
CA THR A 69 1.23 -19.64 20.29
C THR A 69 2.38 -18.63 20.11
N ARG A 70 3.64 -19.08 20.09
CA ARG A 70 4.80 -18.21 19.82
C ARG A 70 4.75 -17.62 18.41
N LEU A 71 4.43 -18.41 17.40
CA LEU A 71 4.29 -17.94 16.03
C LEU A 71 3.15 -16.93 15.89
N ILE A 72 2.01 -17.16 16.53
CA ILE A 72 0.88 -16.22 16.56
C ILE A 72 1.34 -14.87 17.12
N ASN A 73 2.05 -14.86 18.26
CA ASN A 73 2.55 -13.62 18.86
C ASN A 73 3.52 -12.87 17.93
N GLN A 74 4.43 -13.57 17.27
CA GLN A 74 5.35 -12.96 16.31
C GLN A 74 4.59 -12.32 15.14
N VAL A 75 3.57 -13.01 14.61
CA VAL A 75 2.73 -12.48 13.54
C VAL A 75 1.98 -11.24 14.00
N LEU A 76 1.43 -11.22 15.22
CA LEU A 76 0.73 -10.06 15.78
C LEU A 76 1.66 -8.85 15.94
N GLU A 77 2.88 -9.05 16.45
CA GLU A 77 3.88 -7.98 16.56
C GLU A 77 4.26 -7.39 15.20
N LEU A 78 4.46 -8.25 14.20
CA LEU A 78 4.76 -7.83 12.83
C LEU A 78 3.59 -7.07 12.20
N GLN A 79 2.35 -7.54 12.39
CA GLN A 79 1.15 -6.85 11.93
C GLN A 79 1.03 -5.46 12.55
N HIS A 80 1.25 -5.33 13.86
CA HIS A 80 1.22 -4.03 14.52
C HIS A 80 2.28 -3.07 13.99
N THR A 81 3.52 -3.56 13.82
CA THR A 81 4.62 -2.75 13.25
C THR A 81 4.32 -2.31 11.82
N LEU A 82 3.72 -3.20 11.01
CA LEU A 82 3.35 -2.89 9.63
C LEU A 82 2.23 -1.85 9.57
N GLU A 83 1.24 -1.94 10.46
CA GLU A 83 0.16 -0.96 10.56
C GLU A 83 0.70 0.42 10.92
N GLU A 84 1.58 0.52 11.92
CA GLU A 84 2.23 1.79 12.30
C GLU A 84 3.02 2.38 11.11
N LEU A 85 3.78 1.55 10.41
CA LEU A 85 4.54 1.98 9.24
C LEU A 85 3.62 2.47 8.13
N SER A 86 2.51 1.79 7.88
CA SER A 86 1.51 2.20 6.88
C SER A 86 0.92 3.57 7.21
N ALA A 87 0.50 3.78 8.46
CA ALA A 87 -0.03 5.06 8.91
C ALA A 87 1.00 6.20 8.74
N ARG A 88 2.27 5.92 9.06
CA ARG A 88 3.35 6.89 8.87
C ARG A 88 3.59 7.21 7.39
N VAL A 89 3.52 6.21 6.51
CA VAL A 89 3.64 6.43 5.05
C VAL A 89 2.52 7.32 4.54
N ASP A 90 1.29 7.11 4.99
CA ASP A 90 0.15 7.92 4.58
C ASP A 90 0.26 9.37 5.07
N ALA A 91 0.72 9.59 6.30
CA ALA A 91 1.01 10.92 6.82
C ALA A 91 2.09 11.66 5.98
N VAL A 92 3.16 10.95 5.60
CA VAL A 92 4.22 11.53 4.75
C VAL A 92 3.70 11.85 3.35
N LYS A 93 2.84 11.01 2.77
CA LYS A 93 2.20 11.28 1.47
C LYS A 93 1.31 12.52 1.54
N GLU A 94 0.52 12.67 2.60
CA GLU A 94 -0.34 13.84 2.80
C GLU A 94 0.47 15.13 2.90
N GLU A 95 1.53 15.14 3.71
CA GLU A 95 2.45 16.28 3.82
C GLU A 95 3.10 16.61 2.46
N ASN A 96 3.52 15.59 1.72
CA ASN A 96 4.11 15.79 0.40
C ASN A 96 3.14 16.42 -0.60
N LEU A 97 1.87 16.00 -0.60
CA LEU A 97 0.83 16.59 -1.45
C LEU A 97 0.57 18.05 -1.08
N LYS A 98 0.53 18.36 0.21
CA LYS A 98 0.40 19.74 0.70
C LYS A 98 1.55 20.61 0.20
N LEU A 99 2.79 20.17 0.38
CA LEU A 99 3.98 20.89 -0.11
C LEU A 99 3.98 21.06 -1.64
N LYS A 100 3.56 20.04 -2.39
CA LYS A 100 3.42 20.15 -3.86
C LYS A 100 2.41 21.22 -4.25
N SER A 101 1.26 21.26 -3.59
CA SER A 101 0.23 22.26 -3.86
C SER A 101 0.70 23.68 -3.53
N GLU A 102 1.42 23.88 -2.43
CA GLU A 102 1.99 25.16 -2.06
C GLU A 102 3.07 25.61 -3.06
N ASN A 103 3.98 24.71 -3.41
CA ASN A 103 5.01 24.98 -4.41
C ASN A 103 4.43 25.30 -5.79
N GLN A 104 3.31 24.69 -6.17
CA GLN A 104 2.61 25.03 -7.40
C GLN A 104 2.09 26.48 -7.37
N VAL A 105 1.45 26.88 -6.26
CA VAL A 105 0.95 28.25 -6.09
C VAL A 105 2.10 29.26 -6.10
N LEU A 106 3.19 28.97 -5.38
CA LEU A 106 4.39 29.81 -5.36
C LEU A 106 5.05 29.89 -6.75
N GLY A 107 5.15 28.76 -7.46
CA GLY A 107 5.68 28.70 -8.81
C GLY A 107 4.91 29.61 -9.77
N GLN A 108 3.58 29.54 -9.75
CA GLN A 108 2.73 30.42 -10.56
C GLN A 108 2.90 31.89 -10.19
N TYR A 109 3.01 32.21 -8.90
CA TYR A 109 3.24 33.58 -8.46
C TYR A 109 4.56 34.14 -9.01
N ILE A 110 5.62 33.34 -8.98
CA ILE A 110 6.93 33.71 -9.54
C ILE A 110 6.82 33.89 -11.06
N GLU A 111 6.21 32.94 -11.78
CA GLU A 111 5.99 33.04 -13.23
C GLU A 111 5.23 34.31 -13.61
N ASN A 112 4.19 34.66 -12.86
CA ASN A 112 3.40 35.86 -13.09
C ASN A 112 4.24 37.12 -12.89
N LEU A 113 5.08 37.16 -11.86
CA LEU A 113 6.00 38.28 -11.63
C LEU A 113 7.05 38.40 -12.72
N MET A 114 7.65 37.28 -13.14
CA MET A 114 8.63 37.26 -14.22
C MET A 114 8.01 37.71 -15.55
N SER A 115 6.76 37.32 -15.82
CA SER A 115 6.06 37.66 -17.06
C SER A 115 5.56 39.10 -17.08
N ALA A 116 5.10 39.63 -15.94
CA ALA A 116 4.60 41.01 -15.81
C ALA A 116 5.74 42.04 -15.71
N SER A 117 6.91 41.64 -15.21
CA SER A 117 8.07 42.51 -15.11
C SER A 117 8.85 42.53 -16.42
N SER A 118 8.89 43.70 -17.06
CA SER A 118 9.64 43.92 -18.30
C SER A 118 11.15 43.61 -18.20
N VAL A 119 11.71 43.56 -16.99
CA VAL A 119 13.13 43.24 -16.73
C VAL A 119 13.48 41.78 -17.04
N PHE A 120 12.51 40.86 -16.99
CA PHE A 120 12.73 39.43 -17.17
C PHE A 120 12.26 38.91 -18.53
N GLN A 121 11.81 39.77 -19.44
CA GLN A 121 11.49 39.34 -20.80
C GLN A 121 12.77 38.84 -21.49
N THR A 122 12.78 37.58 -21.89
CA THR A 122 13.79 37.04 -22.80
C THR A 122 13.82 37.96 -24.01
N THR A 123 14.98 38.54 -24.30
CA THR A 123 15.20 39.15 -25.61
C THR A 123 15.21 38.01 -26.61
N ASP A 124 14.03 37.60 -27.06
CA ASP A 124 13.86 36.77 -28.24
C ASP A 124 14.44 37.56 -29.42
N THR A 125 15.75 37.44 -29.60
CA THR A 125 16.42 37.84 -30.83
C THR A 125 15.91 36.88 -31.89
N LYS A 126 14.78 37.28 -32.51
CA LYS A 126 14.11 36.60 -33.61
C LYS A 126 15.15 36.10 -34.61
N SER A 127 15.46 34.81 -34.56
CA SER A 127 16.11 34.11 -35.66
C SER A 127 15.12 34.01 -36.80
N LYS A 128 15.00 35.08 -37.58
CA LYS A 128 14.26 35.11 -38.84
C LYS A 128 15.19 35.69 -39.90
N ARG A 129 16.07 34.85 -40.46
CA ARG A 129 16.71 35.15 -41.75
C ARG A 129 15.92 34.43 -42.84
N LYS A 130 15.46 35.24 -43.80
CA LYS A 130 14.87 34.82 -45.08
C LYS A 130 15.94 34.23 -45.98
#